data_AF-A0A257KKQ8-F1
#
_entry.id   AF-A0A257KKQ8-F1
#
_cell.length_a   1.000
_cell.length_b   1.000
_cell.length_c   1.000
_cell.angle_alpha   90.00
_cell.angle_beta   90.00
_cell.angle_gamma   90.00
#
_symmetry.space_group_name_H-M   'P 1'
#
loop_
_entity.id
_entity.type
_entity.pdbx_description
1 polymer ?
#
loop_
_entity_poly.entity_id
_entity_poly.type
_entity_poly.pdbx_seq_one_letter_code
_entity_poly.pdbx_strand_id
1 'polypeptide(L)'
;MSYTTHADLGGQLGHGPVRPEPEGELWHEPFEPAALALTLAMGGTGSWNIDQSRAARETLPDYAQLTYYRIWLAALVKLMAERGQVGEDELAAGHALHPAVPVKRVLAAADVPAAPARPAARRPR
;
A
#
# COMPACT_ATOMS: atom_id res chain seq x y z
N MET A 1 -0.03 -10.06 19.68
CA MET A 1 0.09 -10.56 18.30
C MET A 1 1.54 -10.92 18.02
N SER A 2 1.81 -12.11 17.47
CA SER A 2 3.12 -12.42 16.87
C SER A 2 3.21 -11.69 15.53
N TYR A 3 4.35 -11.08 15.24
CA TYR A 3 4.63 -10.48 13.93
C TYR A 3 5.16 -11.57 13.00
N THR A 4 4.39 -11.92 11.98
CA THR A 4 4.77 -12.91 10.97
C THR A 4 4.83 -12.22 9.62
N THR A 5 6.02 -12.18 9.03
CA THR A 5 6.24 -11.64 7.69
C THR A 5 6.11 -12.75 6.65
N HIS A 6 5.45 -12.43 5.54
CA HIS A 6 5.32 -13.25 4.33
C HIS A 6 6.16 -12.70 3.17
N ALA A 7 6.88 -11.58 3.38
CA ALA A 7 7.67 -10.90 2.35
C ALA A 7 9.17 -11.20 2.42
N ASP A 8 9.64 -11.92 3.45
CA ASP A 8 11.04 -12.36 3.52
C ASP A 8 11.26 -13.61 2.67
N LEU A 9 11.53 -13.37 1.38
CA LEU A 9 11.76 -14.41 0.38
C LEU A 9 13.26 -14.77 0.24
N GLY A 10 14.14 -14.15 1.03
CA GLY A 10 15.58 -14.34 0.94
C GLY A 10 16.01 -15.79 1.19
N GLY A 11 16.68 -16.40 0.20
CA GLY A 11 17.19 -17.78 0.32
C GLY A 11 16.14 -18.88 0.18
N GLN A 12 14.87 -18.54 -0.11
CA GLN A 12 13.85 -19.53 -0.41
C GLN A 12 14.08 -20.19 -1.78
N LEU A 13 13.79 -21.48 -1.88
CA LEU A 13 13.84 -22.26 -3.11
C LEU A 13 12.44 -22.38 -3.73
N GLY A 14 12.36 -22.73 -5.02
CA GLY A 14 11.09 -23.08 -5.69
C GLY A 14 10.37 -21.96 -6.43
N HIS A 15 10.95 -20.76 -6.54
CA HIS A 15 10.36 -19.60 -7.25
C HIS A 15 10.51 -19.65 -8.79
N GLY A 16 11.30 -20.60 -9.31
CA GLY A 16 11.58 -20.71 -10.74
C GLY A 16 12.53 -19.62 -11.27
N PRO A 17 12.75 -19.57 -12.59
CA PRO A 17 13.61 -18.57 -13.21
C PRO A 17 12.94 -17.18 -13.25
N VAL A 18 13.74 -16.14 -13.07
CA VAL A 18 13.31 -14.74 -13.25
C VAL A 18 12.93 -14.50 -14.71
N ARG A 19 11.76 -13.91 -14.94
CA ARG A 19 11.27 -13.50 -16.27
C ARG A 19 11.18 -11.97 -16.31
N PRO A 20 12.12 -11.27 -16.95
CA PRO A 20 12.08 -9.81 -17.02
C PRO A 20 11.00 -9.34 -18.00
N GLU A 21 10.33 -8.25 -17.64
CA GLU A 21 9.38 -7.52 -18.49
C GLU A 21 10.04 -6.22 -19.00
N PRO A 22 9.52 -5.60 -20.07
CA PRO A 22 10.03 -4.31 -20.56
C PRO A 22 9.86 -3.20 -19.51
N GLU A 23 10.90 -2.37 -19.31
CA GLU A 23 10.89 -1.30 -18.29
C GLU A 23 9.76 -0.26 -18.45
N GLY A 24 9.15 -0.16 -19.64
CA GLY A 24 8.06 0.78 -19.94
C GLY A 24 6.66 0.26 -19.59
N GLU A 25 6.51 -1.02 -19.26
CA GLU A 25 5.21 -1.63 -18.95
C GLU A 25 4.90 -1.48 -17.45
N LEU A 26 4.32 -0.33 -17.08
CA LEU A 26 4.05 0.01 -15.67
C LEU A 26 2.75 -0.59 -15.13
N TRP A 27 1.80 -0.92 -16.01
CA TRP A 27 0.44 -1.28 -15.64
C TRP A 27 -0.06 -2.47 -16.47
N HIS A 28 -0.62 -3.46 -15.79
CA HIS A 28 -1.18 -4.70 -16.35
C HIS A 28 -2.70 -4.77 -16.17
N GLU A 29 -3.26 -4.03 -15.20
CA GLU A 29 -4.72 -3.95 -14.99
C GLU A 29 -5.20 -2.49 -14.84
N PRO A 30 -6.44 -2.16 -15.27
CA PRO A 30 -6.95 -0.77 -15.25
C PRO A 30 -6.99 -0.11 -13.87
N PHE A 31 -7.05 -0.90 -12.79
CA PHE A 31 -7.16 -0.37 -11.42
C PHE A 31 -5.81 0.04 -10.83
N GLU A 32 -4.69 -0.43 -11.39
CA GLU A 32 -3.38 -0.29 -10.76
C GLU A 32 -2.91 1.16 -10.60
N PRO A 33 -3.11 2.07 -11.59
CA PRO A 33 -2.82 3.49 -11.40
C PRO A 33 -3.63 4.10 -10.26
N ALA A 34 -4.90 3.70 -10.12
CA ALA A 34 -5.77 4.18 -9.05
C ALA A 34 -5.34 3.64 -7.69
N ALA A 35 -4.94 2.37 -7.59
CA ALA A 35 -4.41 1.79 -6.36
C ALA A 35 -3.15 2.51 -5.88
N LEU A 36 -2.23 2.83 -6.80
CA LEU A 36 -1.04 3.62 -6.46
C LEU A 36 -1.44 5.03 -5.99
N ALA A 37 -2.28 5.73 -6.77
CA ALA A 37 -2.71 7.09 -6.47
C ALA A 37 -3.39 7.19 -5.10
N LEU A 38 -4.32 6.28 -4.78
CA LEU A 38 -4.99 6.20 -3.48
C LEU A 38 -3.99 5.95 -2.35
N THR A 39 -3.06 5.03 -2.55
CA THR A 39 -2.05 4.73 -1.52
C THR A 39 -1.17 5.95 -1.23
N LEU A 40 -0.76 6.70 -2.26
CA LEU A 40 0.01 7.93 -2.10
C LEU A 40 -0.80 9.04 -1.43
N ALA A 41 -2.06 9.24 -1.85
CA ALA A 41 -2.95 10.23 -1.26
C ALA A 41 -3.16 9.96 0.23
N MET A 42 -3.43 8.71 0.60
CA MET A 42 -3.63 8.30 1.98
C MET A 42 -2.34 8.36 2.81
N GLY A 43 -1.18 8.01 2.25
CA GLY A 43 0.10 8.27 2.90
C GLY A 43 0.37 9.78 3.12
N GLY A 44 -0.09 10.60 2.17
CA GLY A 44 -0.06 12.06 2.24
C GLY A 44 -0.85 12.65 3.40
N THR A 45 -1.80 11.91 3.98
CA THR A 45 -2.56 12.37 5.16
C THR A 45 -1.70 12.43 6.44
N GLY A 46 -0.61 11.65 6.48
CA GLY A 46 0.20 11.48 7.69
C GLY A 46 -0.47 10.68 8.80
N SER A 47 -1.54 9.93 8.50
CA SER A 47 -2.17 8.98 9.44
C SER A 47 -1.27 7.78 9.80
N TRP A 48 -0.20 7.56 9.04
CA TRP A 48 0.86 6.58 9.31
C TRP A 48 2.17 6.98 8.64
N ASN A 49 3.25 6.29 9.02
CA ASN A 49 4.56 6.40 8.37
C ASN A 49 4.80 5.24 7.38
N ILE A 50 5.92 5.29 6.64
CA ILE A 50 6.26 4.26 5.64
C ILE A 50 6.54 2.89 6.26
N ASP A 51 7.01 2.83 7.51
CA ASP A 51 7.31 1.56 8.17
C ASP A 51 6.03 0.81 8.54
N GLN A 52 4.98 1.54 8.93
CA GLN A 52 3.63 0.98 9.11
C GLN A 52 3.04 0.48 7.79
N SER A 53 3.30 1.19 6.68
CA SER A 53 2.95 0.68 5.34
C SER A 53 3.76 -0.58 4.97
N ARG A 54 5.05 -0.61 5.36
CA ARG A 54 5.96 -1.77 5.41
C ARG A 54 5.26 -3.00 5.99
N ALA A 55 5.03 -2.88 7.28
CA ALA A 55 4.44 -3.88 8.14
C ALA A 55 3.08 -4.35 7.63
N ALA A 56 2.21 -3.43 7.18
CA ALA A 56 0.90 -3.80 6.67
C ALA A 56 0.97 -4.70 5.43
N ARG A 57 1.90 -4.44 4.51
CA ARG A 57 2.10 -5.25 3.28
C ARG A 57 2.71 -6.60 3.61
N GLU A 58 3.78 -6.61 4.39
CA GLU A 58 4.53 -7.85 4.64
C GLU A 58 3.80 -8.84 5.56
N THR A 59 2.77 -8.39 6.28
CA THR A 59 1.93 -9.24 7.15
C THR A 59 0.61 -9.68 6.49
N LEU A 60 0.46 -9.50 5.17
CA LEU A 60 -0.70 -10.03 4.43
C LEU A 60 -0.60 -11.55 4.31
N PRO A 61 -1.63 -12.32 4.71
CA PRO A 61 -1.57 -13.78 4.72
C PRO A 61 -1.48 -14.38 3.31
N ASP A 62 -1.98 -13.67 2.31
CA ASP A 62 -2.03 -14.00 0.89
C ASP A 62 -0.93 -13.33 0.07
N TYR A 63 0.11 -12.76 0.71
CA TYR A 63 1.17 -11.97 0.06
C TYR A 63 1.72 -12.60 -1.23
N ALA A 64 2.02 -13.90 -1.22
CA ALA A 64 2.60 -14.61 -2.36
C ALA A 64 1.61 -14.85 -3.53
N GLN A 65 0.31 -14.69 -3.30
CA GLN A 65 -0.75 -14.88 -4.32
C GLN A 65 -1.19 -13.55 -4.95
N LEU A 66 -0.90 -12.42 -4.31
CA LEU A 66 -1.33 -11.11 -4.75
C LEU A 66 -0.37 -10.53 -5.80
N THR A 67 -0.91 -9.91 -6.85
CA THR A 67 -0.11 -9.10 -7.76
C THR A 67 0.38 -7.82 -7.06
N TYR A 68 1.42 -7.18 -7.62
CA TYR A 68 2.11 -6.08 -6.96
C TYR A 68 1.16 -4.99 -6.44
N TYR A 69 0.27 -4.47 -7.27
CA TYR A 69 -0.67 -3.43 -6.85
C TYR A 69 -1.84 -3.94 -5.99
N ARG A 70 -2.12 -5.26 -5.99
CA ARG A 70 -3.07 -5.86 -5.03
C ARG A 70 -2.49 -5.92 -3.62
N ILE A 71 -1.19 -6.17 -3.46
CA ILE A 71 -0.49 -6.04 -2.16
C ILE A 71 -0.67 -4.62 -1.61
N TRP A 72 -0.51 -3.60 -2.46
CA TRP A 72 -0.67 -2.20 -2.06
C TRP A 72 -2.10 -1.90 -1.62
N LEU A 73 -3.08 -2.32 -2.43
CA LEU A 73 -4.49 -2.09 -2.14
C LEU A 73 -4.95 -2.81 -0.86
N ALA A 74 -4.60 -4.09 -0.68
CA ALA A 74 -4.95 -4.86 0.51
C ALA A 74 -4.34 -4.26 1.78
N ALA A 75 -3.06 -3.86 1.72
CA ALA A 75 -2.41 -3.19 2.85
C ALA A 75 -3.03 -1.82 3.16
N LEU A 76 -3.45 -1.07 2.13
CA LEU A 76 -4.15 0.21 2.32
C LEU A 76 -5.48 0.00 3.04
N VAL A 77 -6.29 -0.97 2.60
CA VAL A 77 -7.57 -1.32 3.25
C VAL A 77 -7.34 -1.69 4.70
N LYS A 78 -6.36 -2.56 4.99
CA LYS A 78 -5.97 -2.93 6.36
C LYS A 78 -5.65 -1.70 7.22
N LEU A 79 -4.80 -0.80 6.73
CA LEU A 79 -4.40 0.40 7.47
C LEU A 79 -5.57 1.34 7.77
N MET A 80 -6.48 1.51 6.81
CA MET A 80 -7.67 2.35 6.97
C MET A 80 -8.66 1.71 7.96
N ALA A 81 -8.90 0.40 7.86
CA ALA A 81 -9.79 -0.33 8.75
C ALA A 81 -9.29 -0.30 10.21
N GLU A 82 -8.00 -0.53 10.44
CA GLU A 82 -7.37 -0.44 11.77
C GLU A 82 -7.55 0.93 12.44
N ARG A 83 -7.82 1.99 11.66
CA ARG A 83 -7.99 3.37 12.13
C ARG A 83 -9.44 3.83 12.06
N GLY A 84 -10.38 2.95 11.73
CA GLY A 84 -11.79 3.27 11.55
C GLY A 84 -12.07 4.25 10.40
N GLN A 85 -11.14 4.37 9.44
CA GLN A 85 -11.31 5.25 8.28
C GLN A 85 -12.16 4.61 7.17
N VAL A 86 -12.33 3.29 7.21
CA VAL A 86 -13.26 2.54 6.35
C VAL A 86 -13.90 1.41 7.18
N GLY A 87 -15.20 1.23 7.03
CA GLY A 87 -15.95 0.12 7.63
C GLY A 87 -16.03 -1.12 6.73
N GLU A 88 -16.27 -2.30 7.31
CA GLU A 88 -16.52 -3.54 6.54
C GLU A 88 -17.78 -3.43 5.67
N ASP A 89 -18.79 -2.72 6.16
CA ASP A 89 -20.03 -2.44 5.44
C ASP A 89 -19.83 -1.50 4.25
N GLU A 90 -18.94 -0.50 4.38
CA GLU A 90 -18.56 0.38 3.26
C GLU A 90 -17.77 -0.36 2.19
N LEU A 91 -16.87 -1.27 2.59
CA LEU A 91 -16.15 -2.14 1.66
C LEU A 91 -17.10 -3.08 0.91
N ALA A 92 -18.09 -3.62 1.60
CA ALA A 92 -19.11 -4.47 0.98
C ALA A 92 -20.05 -3.67 0.05
N ALA A 93 -20.40 -2.44 0.42
CA ALA A 93 -21.25 -1.56 -0.38
C ALA A 93 -20.51 -0.93 -1.58
N GLY A 94 -19.19 -0.80 -1.50
CA GLY A 94 -18.38 -0.15 -2.52
C GLY A 94 -18.51 1.39 -2.53
N HIS A 95 -19.09 1.97 -1.48
CA HIS A 95 -19.21 3.42 -1.31
C HIS A 95 -19.28 3.80 0.17
N ALA A 96 -19.06 5.08 0.48
CA ALA A 96 -19.15 5.58 1.85
C ALA A 96 -20.60 5.45 2.38
N LEU A 97 -20.72 4.96 3.61
CA LEU A 97 -21.96 4.84 4.38
C LEU A 97 -21.92 5.71 5.63
N HIS A 98 -20.71 5.99 6.12
CA HIS A 98 -20.49 6.79 7.32
C HIS A 98 -19.75 8.09 6.98
N PRO A 99 -19.86 9.13 7.83
CA PRO A 99 -19.06 10.33 7.68
C PRO A 99 -17.55 10.01 7.73
N ALA A 100 -16.78 10.65 6.86
CA ALA A 100 -15.34 10.47 6.84
C ALA A 100 -14.69 10.90 8.17
N VAL A 101 -13.76 10.07 8.66
CA VAL A 101 -12.97 10.39 9.85
C VAL A 101 -11.98 11.52 9.54
N PRO A 102 -11.86 12.55 10.40
CA PRO A 102 -10.89 13.63 10.19
C PRO A 102 -9.45 13.12 10.09
N VAL A 103 -8.71 13.64 9.10
CA VAL A 103 -7.27 13.38 8.93
C VAL A 103 -6.46 14.64 9.20
N LYS A 104 -5.18 14.46 9.54
CA LYS A 104 -4.29 15.57 9.91
C LYS A 104 -4.08 16.58 8.76
N ARG A 105 -4.01 16.09 7.53
CA ARG A 105 -3.86 16.89 6.31
C ARG A 105 -4.41 16.11 5.11
N VAL A 106 -4.68 16.82 4.03
CA VAL A 106 -5.08 16.24 2.75
C VAL A 106 -4.02 16.64 1.72
N LEU A 107 -3.53 15.68 0.93
CA LEU A 107 -2.62 15.96 -0.17
C LEU A 107 -3.45 16.51 -1.35
N ALA A 108 -3.39 17.82 -1.60
CA ALA A 108 -4.06 18.40 -2.75
C ALA A 108 -3.27 18.10 -4.04
N ALA A 109 -3.97 18.07 -5.18
CA ALA A 109 -3.36 17.76 -6.48
C ALA A 109 -2.19 18.70 -6.82
N ALA A 110 -2.30 19.98 -6.47
CA ALA A 110 -1.24 20.99 -6.69
C ALA A 110 0.03 20.71 -5.88
N ASP A 111 -0.06 19.97 -4.77
CA ASP A 111 1.06 19.69 -3.87
C ASP A 111 1.80 18.39 -4.22
N VAL A 112 1.24 17.57 -5.11
CA VAL A 112 1.83 16.27 -5.51
C VAL A 112 3.25 16.41 -6.06
N PRO A 113 3.59 17.38 -6.95
CA PRO A 113 4.95 17.51 -7.46
C PRO A 113 5.99 17.86 -6.40
N ALA A 114 5.57 18.54 -5.32
CA ALA A 114 6.42 18.95 -4.21
C ALA A 114 6.45 17.90 -3.07
N ALA A 115 5.58 16.90 -3.11
CA ALA A 115 5.55 15.84 -2.13
C ALA A 115 6.88 15.06 -2.19
N PRO A 116 7.66 15.00 -1.10
CA PRO A 116 8.93 14.31 -1.14
C PRO A 116 8.69 12.83 -1.41
N ALA A 117 9.27 12.31 -2.49
CA ALA A 117 9.52 10.88 -2.67
C ALA A 117 10.61 10.44 -1.68
N ARG A 118 10.36 10.58 -0.37
CA ARG A 118 11.40 10.42 0.65
C ARG A 118 11.80 8.94 0.72
N PRO A 119 12.99 8.54 0.26
CA PRO A 119 13.45 7.18 0.47
C PRO A 119 13.70 6.98 1.96
N ALA A 120 13.60 5.74 2.44
CA ALA A 120 14.14 5.39 3.75
C ALA A 120 15.61 5.86 3.82
N ALA A 121 15.96 6.56 4.90
CA ALA A 121 17.28 7.15 5.08
C ALA A 121 18.37 6.10 4.82
N ARG A 122 19.23 6.38 3.83
CA ARG A 122 20.41 5.58 3.55
C ARG A 122 21.32 5.70 4.78
N ARG A 123 21.45 4.61 5.55
CA ARG A 123 22.36 4.55 6.70
C ARG A 123 23.78 4.82 6.18
N PRO A 124 24.54 5.77 6.74
CA PRO A 124 25.94 5.94 6.38
C PRO A 124 26.70 4.64 6.74
N ARG A 125 27.59 4.24 5.83
CA ARG A 125 28.52 3.12 6.04
C ARG A 125 29.54 3.47 7.12
#